data_AF-A0A7S3RBS1-F1
#
_entry.id   AF-A0A7S3RBS1-F1
#
_cell.length_a   1.000
_cell.length_b   1.000
_cell.length_c   1.000
_cell.angle_alpha   90.00
_cell.angle_beta   90.00
_cell.angle_gamma   90.00
#
_symmetry.space_group_name_H-M   'P 1'
#
loop_
_entity.id
_entity.type
_entity.pdbx_description
1 polymer ?
#
loop_
_entity_poly.entity_id
_entity_poly.type
_entity_poly.pdbx_seq_one_letter_code
_entity_poly.pdbx_strand_id
1 'polypeptide(L)'
;ENVAPPPMGVAAICAMTSLALTLPSNLPKIVLGSGSRTRRDILTALGVKFDVCKPDIDEKAIRHPDVETLVLTLGRAKATALLEGESGAQLKREGAWVLTGDQVVVCDGKMLEKPEDEQEARSFIGAYSKHPPSTVGSAVLTDASTGQQWETVFKATVHFDPIPEQTVNRLVEE
;
A
#
# COMPACT_ATOMS: atom_id res chain seq x y z
N GLU A 1 -17.15 -3.96 32.03
CA GLU A 1 -17.49 -2.93 31.02
C GLU A 1 -16.28 -2.74 30.13
N ASN A 2 -16.37 -3.20 28.89
CA ASN A 2 -15.26 -3.19 27.92
C ASN A 2 -15.51 -2.00 26.99
N VAL A 3 -15.03 -0.83 27.40
CA VAL A 3 -15.18 0.42 26.64
C VAL A 3 -14.30 0.28 25.40
N ALA A 4 -14.94 0.19 24.24
CA ALA A 4 -14.25 0.24 22.95
C ALA A 4 -13.41 1.53 22.88
N PRO A 5 -12.15 1.46 22.40
CA PRO A 5 -11.35 2.66 22.23
C PRO A 5 -12.04 3.60 21.22
N PRO A 6 -11.94 4.92 21.40
CA PRO A 6 -12.60 5.88 20.52
C PRO A 6 -12.08 5.76 19.09
N PRO A 7 -12.90 6.14 18.08
CA PRO A 7 -12.50 6.09 16.69
C PRO A 7 -11.27 6.97 16.46
N MET A 8 -10.22 6.39 15.88
CA MET A 8 -9.04 7.13 15.44
C MET A 8 -9.46 8.02 14.27
N GLY A 9 -9.81 9.28 14.58
CA GLY A 9 -10.00 10.32 13.58
C GLY A 9 -8.69 10.62 12.84
N VAL A 10 -8.80 11.40 11.76
CA VAL A 10 -7.74 11.89 10.87
C VAL A 10 -6.50 12.44 11.62
N ALA A 11 -6.65 12.81 12.91
CA ALA A 11 -5.57 13.14 13.83
C ALA A 11 -4.52 12.03 14.05
N ALA A 12 -4.85 10.75 13.86
CA ALA A 12 -3.87 9.65 14.01
C ALA A 12 -2.81 9.65 12.89
N ILE A 13 -3.15 10.16 11.70
CA ILE A 13 -2.16 10.41 10.63
C ILE A 13 -1.26 11.59 11.03
N CYS A 14 -1.80 12.60 11.74
CA CYS A 14 -0.98 13.67 12.33
C CYS A 14 -0.13 13.21 13.51
N ALA A 15 -0.51 12.21 14.30
CA ALA A 15 0.26 11.81 15.48
C ALA A 15 1.64 11.18 15.16
N MET A 16 1.86 10.72 13.92
CA MET A 16 3.20 10.28 13.47
C MET A 16 4.13 11.42 13.05
N THR A 17 3.63 12.66 12.98
CA THR A 17 4.47 13.84 12.62
C THR A 17 5.46 14.25 13.73
N SER A 18 5.39 13.65 14.92
CA SER A 18 6.29 13.97 16.04
C SER A 18 7.47 12.99 16.20
N LEU A 19 7.54 11.94 15.37
CA LEU A 19 8.83 11.28 15.15
C LEU A 19 9.49 12.04 14.01
N ALA A 20 10.27 13.07 14.34
CA ALA A 20 11.16 13.67 13.37
C ALA A 20 12.13 12.58 12.90
N LEU A 21 11.76 11.86 11.84
CA LEU A 21 12.65 10.95 11.15
C LEU A 21 13.79 11.83 10.64
N THR A 22 14.89 11.82 11.38
CA THR A 22 16.11 12.49 10.95
C THR A 22 16.73 11.55 9.94
N LEU A 23 16.27 11.66 8.68
CA LEU A 23 16.85 10.91 7.59
C LEU A 23 18.33 11.32 7.45
N PRO A 24 19.27 10.37 7.35
CA PRO A 24 20.66 10.71 7.19
C PRO A 24 20.84 11.54 5.90
N SER A 25 21.70 12.55 5.97
CA SER A 25 21.93 13.50 4.87
C SER A 25 22.51 12.87 3.61
N ASN A 26 22.92 11.60 3.67
CA ASN A 26 23.56 10.87 2.59
C ASN A 26 22.84 9.55 2.27
N LEU A 27 21.51 9.59 2.24
CA LEU A 27 20.73 8.44 1.79
C LEU A 27 20.99 8.17 0.30
N PRO A 28 21.04 6.88 -0.10
CA PRO A 28 20.97 6.51 -1.50
C PRO A 28 19.71 7.10 -2.15
N LYS A 29 19.76 7.29 -3.47
CA LYS A 29 18.63 7.76 -4.25
C LYS A 29 17.44 6.83 -4.07
N ILE A 30 16.30 7.36 -3.64
CA ILE A 30 15.07 6.58 -3.48
C ILE A 30 14.26 6.60 -4.77
N VAL A 31 13.77 5.44 -5.18
CA VAL A 31 12.84 5.28 -6.30
C VAL A 31 11.57 4.60 -5.80
N LEU A 32 10.44 5.28 -5.91
CA LEU A 32 9.13 4.70 -5.65
C LEU A 32 8.71 3.86 -6.85
N GLY A 33 8.74 2.55 -6.66
CA GLY A 33 8.30 1.51 -7.59
C GLY A 33 6.77 1.36 -7.67
N SER A 34 6.02 2.47 -7.74
CA SER A 34 4.55 2.46 -7.70
C SER A 34 3.92 3.61 -8.48
N GLY A 35 2.84 3.33 -9.19
CA GLY A 35 1.98 4.35 -9.82
C GLY A 35 0.95 4.99 -8.88
N SER A 36 0.89 4.60 -7.60
CA SER A 36 -0.13 5.08 -6.67
C SER A 36 0.08 6.55 -6.26
N ARG A 37 -0.93 7.40 -6.46
CA ARG A 37 -0.92 8.79 -5.98
C ARG A 37 -0.77 8.86 -4.45
N THR A 38 -1.52 8.06 -3.72
CA THR A 38 -1.48 8.03 -2.25
C THR A 38 -0.09 7.72 -1.70
N ARG A 39 0.65 6.77 -2.31
CA ARG A 39 2.01 6.45 -1.87
C ARG A 39 2.99 7.60 -2.13
N ARG A 40 2.83 8.33 -3.23
CA ARG A 40 3.61 9.56 -3.50
C ARG A 40 3.32 10.63 -2.46
N ASP A 41 2.04 10.82 -2.13
CA ASP A 41 1.61 11.82 -1.16
C ASP A 41 2.18 11.51 0.24
N ILE A 42 2.19 10.23 0.65
CA ILE A 42 2.80 9.79 1.92
C ILE A 42 4.30 10.10 1.96
N LEU A 43 5.07 9.68 0.96
CA LEU A 43 6.52 9.93 0.94
C LEU A 43 6.85 11.43 0.90
N THR A 44 6.05 12.22 0.17
CA THR A 44 6.19 13.67 0.10
C THR A 44 5.92 14.30 1.46
N ALA A 45 4.86 13.89 2.16
CA ALA A 45 4.54 14.37 3.50
C ALA A 45 5.64 14.01 4.54
N LEU A 46 6.36 12.90 4.33
CA LEU A 46 7.52 12.50 5.11
C LEU A 46 8.82 13.25 4.75
N GLY A 47 8.79 14.14 3.75
CA GLY A 47 9.96 14.90 3.31
C GLY A 47 11.01 14.07 2.56
N VAL A 48 10.65 12.86 2.11
CA VAL A 48 11.54 11.99 1.33
C VAL A 48 11.67 12.54 -0.08
N LYS A 49 12.91 12.69 -0.57
CA LYS A 49 13.17 12.96 -1.99
C LYS A 49 13.21 11.63 -2.73
N PHE A 50 12.37 11.47 -3.76
CA PHE A 50 12.27 10.24 -4.55
C PHE A 50 11.93 10.53 -6.00
N ASP A 51 12.36 9.61 -6.88
CA ASP A 51 11.84 9.50 -8.25
C ASP A 51 10.73 8.45 -8.30
N VAL A 52 9.89 8.49 -9.34
CA VAL A 52 8.83 7.50 -9.55
C VAL A 52 9.18 6.65 -10.76
N CYS A 53 9.15 5.33 -10.58
CA CYS A 53 9.29 4.38 -11.67
C CYS A 53 8.16 3.35 -11.56
N LYS A 54 7.29 3.25 -12.57
CA LYS A 54 6.16 2.33 -12.51
C LYS A 54 6.61 0.94 -12.97
N PRO A 55 6.42 -0.13 -12.18
CA PRO A 55 6.70 -1.48 -12.63
C PRO A 55 5.74 -1.89 -13.76
N ASP A 56 6.27 -2.58 -14.75
CA ASP A 56 5.48 -3.20 -15.82
C ASP A 56 5.35 -4.70 -15.51
N ILE A 57 4.28 -5.07 -14.79
CA ILE A 57 3.97 -6.46 -14.43
C ILE A 57 2.48 -6.75 -14.53
N ASP A 58 2.15 -7.99 -14.85
CA ASP A 58 0.80 -8.51 -14.70
C ASP A 58 0.56 -9.00 -13.26
N GLU A 59 0.05 -8.10 -12.41
CA GLU A 59 -0.29 -8.42 -11.03
C GLU A 59 -1.38 -9.50 -10.91
N LYS A 60 -2.22 -9.69 -11.95
CA LYS A 60 -3.31 -10.67 -11.94
C LYS A 60 -2.82 -12.11 -12.06
N ALA A 61 -1.65 -12.31 -12.66
CA ALA A 61 -1.02 -13.62 -12.79
C ALA A 61 -0.43 -14.14 -11.47
N ILE A 62 -0.18 -13.25 -10.50
CA ILE A 62 0.41 -13.59 -9.20
C ILE A 62 -0.73 -13.81 -8.21
N ARG A 63 -0.86 -15.03 -7.72
CA ARG A 63 -1.91 -15.43 -6.78
C ARG A 63 -1.32 -16.30 -5.68
N HIS A 64 -1.82 -16.11 -4.46
CA HIS A 64 -1.45 -16.92 -3.31
C HIS A 64 -2.62 -16.93 -2.31
N PRO A 65 -2.92 -18.08 -1.67
CA PRO A 65 -4.05 -18.19 -0.74
C PRO A 65 -3.82 -17.43 0.57
N ASP A 66 -2.57 -17.38 1.04
CA ASP A 66 -2.19 -16.54 2.17
C ASP A 66 -1.94 -15.10 1.71
N VAL A 67 -2.62 -14.16 2.36
CA VAL A 67 -2.68 -12.76 1.95
C VAL A 67 -1.36 -12.03 2.20
N GLU A 68 -0.70 -12.31 3.33
CA GLU A 68 0.58 -11.68 3.68
C GLU A 68 1.67 -12.11 2.67
N THR A 69 1.69 -13.40 2.34
CA THR A 69 2.56 -13.96 1.31
C THR A 69 2.24 -13.36 -0.06
N LEU A 70 0.95 -13.16 -0.42
CA LEU A 70 0.57 -12.53 -1.68
C LEU A 70 1.15 -11.13 -1.81
N VAL A 71 0.92 -10.26 -0.82
CA VAL A 71 1.36 -8.86 -0.90
C VAL A 71 2.88 -8.74 -0.90
N LEU A 72 3.61 -9.61 -0.18
CA LEU A 72 5.07 -9.67 -0.27
C LEU A 72 5.53 -10.13 -1.65
N THR A 73 4.89 -11.17 -2.21
CA THR A 73 5.23 -11.70 -3.53
C THR A 73 5.04 -10.64 -4.62
N LEU A 74 3.93 -9.90 -4.57
CA LEU A 74 3.67 -8.77 -5.46
C LEU A 74 4.70 -7.66 -5.29
N GLY A 75 5.03 -7.29 -4.04
CA GLY A 75 6.07 -6.29 -3.75
C GLY A 75 7.44 -6.67 -4.33
N ARG A 76 7.86 -7.93 -4.14
CA ARG A 76 9.10 -8.47 -4.70
C ARG A 76 9.08 -8.51 -6.23
N ALA A 77 7.99 -9.01 -6.82
CA ALA A 77 7.84 -9.08 -8.28
C ALA A 77 7.93 -7.70 -8.94
N LYS A 78 7.34 -6.65 -8.31
CA LYS A 78 7.48 -5.26 -8.75
C LYS A 78 8.95 -4.80 -8.73
N ALA A 79 9.70 -5.16 -7.70
CA ALA A 79 11.11 -4.79 -7.60
C ALA A 79 11.94 -5.51 -8.68
N THR A 80 11.72 -6.81 -8.87
CA THR A 80 12.37 -7.61 -9.91
C THR A 80 12.14 -7.02 -11.30
N ALA A 81 10.88 -6.72 -11.65
CA ALA A 81 10.56 -6.17 -12.96
C ALA A 81 11.21 -4.81 -13.23
N LEU A 82 11.35 -3.96 -12.21
CA LEU A 82 12.07 -2.69 -12.34
C LEU A 82 13.58 -2.89 -12.54
N LEU A 83 14.17 -3.88 -11.87
CA LEU A 83 15.61 -4.17 -11.94
C LEU A 83 16.02 -4.94 -13.19
N GLU A 84 15.09 -5.68 -13.79
CA GLU A 84 15.27 -6.43 -15.04
C GLU A 84 14.81 -5.66 -16.28
N GLY A 85 13.91 -4.67 -16.10
CA GLY A 85 13.44 -3.80 -17.17
C GLY A 85 14.44 -2.71 -17.59
N GLU A 86 13.98 -1.82 -18.47
CA GLU A 86 14.81 -0.80 -19.11
C GLU A 86 15.54 0.13 -18.13
N SER A 87 14.91 0.41 -16.98
CA SER A 87 15.49 1.28 -15.94
C SER A 87 16.55 0.58 -15.08
N GLY A 88 16.60 -0.76 -15.08
CA GLY A 88 17.38 -1.55 -14.13
C GLY A 88 18.88 -1.27 -14.18
N ALA A 89 19.45 -1.11 -15.38
CA ALA A 89 20.87 -0.81 -15.55
C ALA A 89 21.25 0.57 -14.97
N GLN A 90 20.36 1.56 -15.08
CA GLN A 90 20.56 2.88 -14.49
C GLN A 90 20.44 2.82 -12.96
N LEU A 91 19.39 2.17 -12.44
CA LEU A 91 19.17 2.01 -11.01
C LEU A 91 20.35 1.34 -10.31
N LYS A 92 20.89 0.26 -10.92
CA LYS A 92 22.10 -0.44 -10.47
C LYS A 92 23.33 0.47 -10.42
N ARG A 93 23.56 1.24 -11.48
CA ARG A 93 24.70 2.17 -11.59
C ARG A 93 24.64 3.29 -10.56
N GLU A 94 23.45 3.80 -10.27
CA GLU A 94 23.21 4.87 -9.30
C GLU A 94 23.21 4.37 -7.86
N GLY A 95 23.28 3.05 -7.61
CA GLY A 95 23.12 2.49 -6.27
C GLY A 95 21.76 2.84 -5.64
N ALA A 96 20.72 2.97 -6.47
CA ALA A 96 19.42 3.43 -6.03
C ALA A 96 18.72 2.39 -5.14
N TRP A 97 17.94 2.87 -4.18
CA TRP A 97 17.04 2.05 -3.38
C TRP A 97 15.63 2.12 -3.95
N VAL A 98 15.10 0.97 -4.35
CA VAL A 98 13.78 0.82 -4.96
C VAL A 98 12.78 0.40 -3.89
N LEU A 99 11.78 1.25 -3.63
CA LEU A 99 10.69 0.96 -2.71
C LEU A 99 9.45 0.51 -3.48
N THR A 100 9.10 -0.76 -3.34
CA THR A 100 7.87 -1.36 -3.89
C THR A 100 6.96 -1.82 -2.76
N GLY A 101 5.75 -2.23 -3.11
CA GLY A 101 4.79 -2.73 -2.15
C GLY A 101 3.45 -2.98 -2.80
N ASP A 102 2.65 -3.78 -2.11
CA ASP A 102 1.28 -4.06 -2.50
C ASP A 102 0.31 -3.97 -1.33
N GLN A 103 -0.98 -3.87 -1.61
CA GLN A 103 -2.01 -3.81 -0.58
C GLN A 103 -3.32 -4.35 -1.10
N VAL A 104 -3.94 -5.24 -0.33
CA VAL A 104 -5.28 -5.75 -0.57
C VAL A 104 -6.18 -5.49 0.62
N VAL A 105 -7.49 -5.62 0.41
CA VAL A 105 -8.50 -5.53 1.47
C VAL A 105 -9.02 -6.93 1.77
N VAL A 106 -9.21 -7.25 3.04
CA VAL A 106 -9.86 -8.47 3.50
C VAL A 106 -11.09 -8.09 4.30
N CYS A 107 -12.25 -8.60 3.92
CA CYS A 107 -13.52 -8.37 4.61
C CYS A 107 -14.29 -9.69 4.69
N ASP A 108 -14.81 -10.02 5.87
CA ASP A 108 -15.55 -11.28 6.10
C ASP A 108 -14.79 -12.53 5.61
N GLY A 109 -13.47 -12.59 5.87
CA GLY A 109 -12.60 -13.68 5.44
C GLY A 109 -12.30 -13.75 3.94
N LYS A 110 -12.80 -12.80 3.15
CA LYS A 110 -12.59 -12.74 1.69
C LYS A 110 -11.63 -11.61 1.33
N MET A 111 -10.72 -11.89 0.42
CA MET A 111 -9.93 -10.86 -0.24
C MET A 111 -10.81 -10.12 -1.23
N LEU A 112 -10.89 -8.81 -1.09
CA LEU A 112 -11.61 -7.92 -2.00
C LEU A 112 -10.59 -7.29 -2.95
N GLU A 113 -10.80 -7.50 -4.25
CA GLU A 113 -10.14 -6.72 -5.30
C GLU A 113 -10.91 -5.41 -5.52
N LYS A 114 -10.55 -4.65 -6.57
CA LYS A 114 -11.36 -3.51 -6.99
C LYS A 114 -12.71 -4.03 -7.49
N PRO A 115 -13.83 -3.37 -7.10
CA PRO A 115 -15.13 -3.78 -7.60
C PRO A 115 -15.16 -3.67 -9.12
N GLU A 116 -15.78 -4.64 -9.78
CA GLU A 116 -15.94 -4.68 -11.23
C GLU A 116 -17.07 -3.75 -11.70
N ASP A 117 -18.07 -3.53 -10.84
CA ASP A 117 -19.22 -2.66 -11.12
C ASP A 117 -19.75 -1.94 -9.86
N GLU A 118 -20.69 -1.02 -10.09
CA GLU A 118 -21.33 -0.23 -9.04
C GLU A 118 -22.09 -1.10 -8.02
N GLN A 119 -22.68 -2.21 -8.46
CA GLN A 119 -23.45 -3.10 -7.60
C GLN A 119 -22.54 -3.84 -6.61
N GLU A 120 -21.37 -4.27 -7.08
CA GLU A 120 -20.33 -4.87 -6.25
C GLU A 120 -19.73 -3.83 -5.29
N ALA A 121 -19.48 -2.60 -5.76
CA ALA A 121 -19.03 -1.51 -4.89
C ALA A 121 -20.02 -1.26 -3.73
N ARG A 122 -21.32 -1.21 -4.02
CA ARG A 122 -22.40 -1.08 -3.02
C ARG A 122 -22.38 -2.24 -2.03
N SER A 123 -22.21 -3.46 -2.52
CA SER A 123 -22.13 -4.67 -1.70
C SER A 123 -20.94 -4.61 -0.73
N PHE A 124 -19.75 -4.22 -1.22
CA PHE A 124 -18.55 -4.07 -0.39
C PHE A 124 -18.77 -3.03 0.71
N ILE A 125 -19.20 -1.82 0.34
CA ILE A 125 -19.41 -0.72 1.31
C ILE A 125 -20.47 -1.11 2.34
N GLY A 126 -21.59 -1.71 1.91
CA GLY A 126 -22.65 -2.15 2.82
C GLY A 126 -22.22 -3.23 3.82
N ALA A 127 -21.21 -4.03 3.47
CA ALA A 127 -20.66 -5.06 4.35
C ALA A 127 -19.73 -4.49 5.45
N TYR A 128 -19.05 -3.37 5.22
CA TYR A 128 -17.98 -2.88 6.11
C TYR A 128 -18.42 -2.51 7.52
N SER A 129 -19.68 -2.12 7.72
CA SER A 129 -20.23 -1.86 9.07
C SER A 129 -20.56 -3.14 9.84
N LYS A 130 -20.80 -4.25 9.13
CA LYS A 130 -21.10 -5.57 9.72
C LYS A 130 -19.83 -6.39 9.93
N HIS A 131 -18.92 -6.30 8.96
CA HIS A 131 -17.65 -7.00 8.92
C HIS A 131 -16.53 -5.97 8.70
N PRO A 132 -15.86 -5.53 9.78
CA PRO A 132 -14.79 -4.54 9.69
C PRO A 132 -13.69 -4.99 8.71
N PRO A 133 -13.45 -4.24 7.61
CA PRO A 133 -12.42 -4.60 6.65
C PRO A 133 -11.02 -4.39 7.26
N SER A 134 -10.09 -5.25 6.87
CA SER A 134 -8.67 -5.11 7.15
C SER A 134 -7.91 -4.84 5.85
N THR A 135 -7.06 -3.81 5.83
CA THR A 135 -6.03 -3.68 4.79
C THR A 135 -4.82 -4.51 5.21
N VAL A 136 -4.34 -5.37 4.32
CA VAL A 136 -3.06 -6.08 4.47
C VAL A 136 -2.15 -5.57 3.36
N GLY A 137 -0.98 -5.05 3.71
CA GLY A 137 -0.04 -4.49 2.75
C GLY A 137 1.40 -4.84 3.05
N SER A 138 2.26 -4.63 2.06
CA SER A 138 3.70 -4.85 2.13
C SER A 138 4.47 -3.60 1.74
N ALA A 139 5.69 -3.50 2.27
CA ALA A 139 6.73 -2.65 1.73
C ALA A 139 8.00 -3.47 1.55
N VAL A 140 8.62 -3.35 0.38
CA VAL A 140 9.86 -4.03 0.01
C VAL A 140 10.84 -2.95 -0.47
N LEU A 141 11.94 -2.80 0.25
CA LEU A 141 13.04 -1.92 -0.10
C LEU A 141 14.16 -2.76 -0.68
N THR A 142 14.57 -2.47 -1.90
CA THR A 142 15.63 -3.20 -2.60
C THR A 142 16.80 -2.28 -2.91
N ASP A 143 18.00 -2.61 -2.44
CA ASP A 143 19.23 -2.00 -2.96
C ASP A 143 19.50 -2.54 -4.37
N ALA A 144 19.35 -1.69 -5.38
CA ALA A 144 19.50 -2.09 -6.76
C ALA A 144 20.91 -2.61 -7.08
N SER A 145 21.95 -2.12 -6.41
CA SER A 145 23.35 -2.47 -6.69
C SER A 145 23.72 -3.86 -6.19
N THR A 146 23.20 -4.26 -5.03
CA THR A 146 23.53 -5.54 -4.38
C THR A 146 22.42 -6.58 -4.55
N GLY A 147 21.20 -6.15 -4.83
CA GLY A 147 20.00 -6.99 -4.80
C GLY A 147 19.50 -7.28 -3.38
N GLN A 148 20.10 -6.68 -2.34
CA GLN A 148 19.65 -6.86 -0.96
C GLN A 148 18.24 -6.32 -0.77
N GLN A 149 17.39 -7.09 -0.08
CA GLN A 149 16.01 -6.71 0.21
C GLN A 149 15.74 -6.63 1.71
N TRP A 150 14.98 -5.60 2.10
CA TRP A 150 14.34 -5.48 3.40
C TRP A 150 12.83 -5.40 3.18
N GLU A 151 12.07 -6.13 3.96
CA GLU A 151 10.64 -6.27 3.73
C GLU A 151 9.85 -6.25 5.03
N THR A 152 8.60 -5.81 4.93
CA THR A 152 7.66 -5.82 6.03
C THR A 152 6.24 -6.01 5.52
N VAL A 153 5.39 -6.57 6.37
CA VAL A 153 3.95 -6.68 6.19
C VAL A 153 3.27 -5.91 7.31
N PHE A 154 2.23 -5.17 6.96
CA PHE A 154 1.43 -4.41 7.90
C PHE A 154 -0.05 -4.67 7.68
N LYS A 155 -0.80 -4.70 8.80
CA LYS A 155 -2.24 -4.89 8.81
C LYS A 155 -2.90 -3.76 9.60
N ALA A 156 -3.98 -3.22 9.06
CA ALA A 156 -4.81 -2.25 9.75
C ALA A 156 -6.28 -2.60 9.55
N THR A 157 -7.05 -2.64 10.65
CA THR A 157 -8.49 -2.89 10.63
C THR A 157 -9.24 -1.57 10.78
N VAL A 158 -10.23 -1.34 9.92
CA VAL A 158 -11.06 -0.13 9.94
C VAL A 158 -12.46 -0.52 10.42
N HIS A 159 -12.93 0.14 11.47
CA HIS A 159 -14.27 -0.06 12.00
C HIS A 159 -15.17 1.08 11.52
N PHE A 160 -16.27 0.71 10.88
CA PHE A 160 -17.26 1.65 10.38
C PHE A 160 -18.52 1.60 11.23
N ASP A 161 -19.06 2.77 11.55
CA ASP A 161 -20.47 2.89 11.91
C ASP A 161 -21.36 2.48 10.72
N PRO A 162 -22.66 2.20 10.94
CA PRO A 162 -23.61 2.01 9.85
C PRO A 162 -23.50 3.13 8.81
N ILE A 163 -23.14 2.77 7.58
CA ILE A 163 -22.91 3.74 6.50
C ILE A 163 -24.25 4.12 5.89
N PRO A 164 -24.68 5.39 5.94
CA PRO A 164 -25.96 5.80 5.39
C PRO A 164 -26.02 5.56 3.87
N GLU A 165 -27.19 5.15 3.35
CA GLU A 165 -27.38 4.84 1.93
C GLU A 165 -26.99 6.00 1.01
N GLN A 166 -27.29 7.24 1.40
CA GLN A 166 -26.88 8.44 0.66
C GLN A 166 -25.36 8.56 0.51
N THR A 167 -24.61 8.19 1.56
CA THR A 167 -23.14 8.16 1.51
C THR A 167 -22.65 7.05 0.59
N VAL A 168 -23.29 5.88 0.60
CA VAL A 168 -22.96 4.79 -0.32
C VAL A 168 -23.18 5.23 -1.76
N ASN A 169 -24.33 5.84 -2.08
CA ASN A 169 -24.64 6.32 -3.42
C ASN A 169 -23.58 7.29 -3.94
N ARG A 170 -23.22 8.29 -3.12
CA ARG A 170 -22.20 9.28 -3.48
C ARG A 170 -20.83 8.64 -3.74
N LEU A 171 -20.41 7.69 -2.90
CA LEU A 171 -19.10 7.04 -3.03
C LEU A 171 -18.99 6.13 -4.26
N VAL A 172 -20.10 5.64 -4.79
CA VAL A 172 -20.13 4.78 -5.98
C VAL A 172 -20.17 5.60 -7.28
N GLU A 173 -20.62 6.86 -7.23
CA GLU A 173 -20.68 7.77 -8.37
C GLU A 173 -19.37 8.57 -8.62
N GLU A 174 -18.43 8.55 -7.65
CA GLU A 174 -17.10 9.22 -7.72
C GLU A 174 -16.05 8.37 -8.46
#